data_AF-A0A960TJJ0-F1
#
_entry.id   AF-A0A960TJJ0-F1
#
_cell.length_a   1.000
_cell.length_b   1.000
_cell.length_c   1.000
_cell.angle_alpha   90.00
_cell.angle_beta   90.00
_cell.angle_gamma   90.00
#
_symmetry.space_group_name_H-M   'P 1'
#
loop_
_entity.id
_entity.type
_entity.pdbx_description
1 polymer ?
#
loop_
_entity_poly.entity_id
_entity_poly.type
_entity_poly.pdbx_seq_one_letter_code
_entity_poly.pdbx_strand_id
1 'polypeptide(L)'
;MNNLLTKILIVFSCILSLSAEDLKFEVLVSSDNRIYEQGIYGIQTVLEQEINITYLDIINQNETSLSEYFQKIESSNLPFLITIGAPATRIAKDTLKEKNILFSMVSSPKSLGLDSSKICGLSMDVPISEIFSHIKEINPEIKNIYTFYSTSEGEYFAKEGEISDLKKKVLFYSKKIENKEEFGKELNELKSLQAFVMINDPLYGKKEFETLSEYAKKNKLILTTNFPSLVKYGATFAITPNFTKIGILTGEMANRIYYKKSSCKDEFIQYPDQYSFYLNEEYARESGIEIPAQIKERAKLSGLLEAGITLMNENKVKSAKIIFDTITEKDPSNKAALMYQQLLLEKISGEKIKELFKNADTYYEQKQFLKAKAEYQKILQINPKINRASEGITKSIQSLSEQERLQGMATYQKGDRFTAVKLLLSSLRTLPSNSMAQSDLNALRSKETASMRDYINEGIRYYNSREYEIAIDIFEGALLIIPGDKIATEYLRLSLKKRDAIIVLKNKLNK
;
A
#
# COMPACT_ATOMS: atom_id res chain seq x y z
N MET A 1 13.47 7.44 62.15
CA MET A 1 14.27 6.96 61.00
C MET A 1 13.46 5.86 60.30
N ASN A 2 12.99 6.17 59.09
CA ASN A 2 12.55 5.29 57.97
C ASN A 2 11.78 4.01 58.36
N ASN A 3 10.44 3.93 58.28
CA ASN A 3 9.50 4.25 57.19
C ASN A 3 9.66 3.35 55.95
N LEU A 4 8.51 2.87 55.46
CA LEU A 4 8.25 2.43 54.07
C LEU A 4 8.53 0.95 53.70
N LEU A 5 7.62 0.00 54.02
CA LEU A 5 7.52 -1.28 53.25
C LEU A 5 6.25 -2.13 53.49
N THR A 6 5.09 -1.52 53.75
CA THR A 6 3.84 -2.30 53.92
C THR A 6 2.62 -1.56 53.42
N LYS A 7 2.56 -1.27 52.10
CA LYS A 7 1.34 -0.83 51.37
C LYS A 7 1.57 -0.67 49.86
N ILE A 8 1.97 -1.73 49.16
CA ILE A 8 1.87 -1.79 47.68
C ILE A 8 1.58 -3.24 47.31
N LEU A 9 0.33 -3.56 46.92
CA LEU A 9 -0.03 -4.43 45.79
C LEU A 9 -1.54 -4.76 45.71
N ILE A 10 -2.45 -3.80 45.88
CA ILE A 10 -3.84 -3.94 45.40
C ILE A 10 -4.29 -2.58 44.86
N VAL A 11 -3.80 -2.21 43.69
CA VAL A 11 -4.35 -1.11 42.90
C VAL A 11 -4.24 -1.50 41.43
N PHE A 12 -5.41 -1.62 40.78
CA PHE A 12 -5.63 -1.64 39.33
C PHE A 12 -5.13 -2.86 38.52
N SER A 13 -5.88 -3.96 38.63
CA SER A 13 -6.07 -4.95 37.54
C SER A 13 -7.50 -4.87 37.00
N CYS A 14 -7.97 -3.65 36.73
CA CYS A 14 -9.11 -3.38 35.84
C CYS A 14 -8.64 -2.33 34.83
N ILE A 15 -7.63 -2.66 34.03
CA ILE A 15 -7.59 -2.08 32.69
C ILE A 15 -8.74 -2.77 31.99
N LEU A 16 -9.84 -2.03 31.85
CA LEU A 16 -10.89 -2.34 30.91
C LEU A 16 -10.20 -2.73 29.60
N SER A 17 -10.29 -4.00 29.24
CA SER A 17 -10.44 -4.38 27.85
C SER A 17 -11.76 -3.77 27.37
N LEU A 18 -11.78 -2.45 27.18
CA LEU A 18 -12.66 -1.85 26.19
C LEU A 18 -12.26 -2.57 24.92
N SER A 19 -13.14 -3.44 24.43
CA SER A 19 -13.08 -3.86 23.04
C SER A 19 -12.89 -2.58 22.22
N ALA A 20 -11.72 -2.43 21.60
CA ALA A 20 -11.59 -1.52 20.48
C ALA A 20 -12.53 -2.11 19.42
N GLU A 21 -13.79 -1.71 19.48
CA GLU A 21 -14.68 -1.80 18.33
C GLU A 21 -13.90 -1.10 17.21
N ASP A 22 -13.60 -1.81 16.12
CA ASP A 22 -12.86 -1.27 14.98
C ASP A 22 -13.58 -0.01 14.50
N LEU A 23 -13.12 1.15 14.98
CA LEU A 23 -13.78 2.43 14.80
C LEU A 23 -13.52 2.88 13.37
N LYS A 24 -14.39 2.48 12.45
CA LYS A 24 -14.28 2.85 11.04
C LYS A 24 -14.79 4.27 10.84
N PHE A 25 -13.99 5.14 10.22
CA PHE A 25 -14.45 6.47 9.84
C PHE A 25 -15.47 6.40 8.72
N GLU A 26 -16.56 7.13 8.87
CA GLU A 26 -17.58 7.23 7.84
C GLU A 26 -17.15 8.29 6.80
N VAL A 27 -17.20 7.91 5.52
CA VAL A 27 -16.89 8.76 4.38
C VAL A 27 -18.12 8.82 3.47
N LEU A 28 -18.72 10.00 3.34
CA LEU A 28 -19.83 10.24 2.42
C LEU A 28 -19.32 10.84 1.11
N VAL A 29 -19.52 10.12 0.00
CA VAL A 29 -19.05 10.51 -1.34
C VAL A 29 -20.23 10.97 -2.17
N SER A 30 -20.07 12.06 -2.91
CA SER A 30 -21.18 12.67 -3.67
C SER A 30 -21.73 11.75 -4.77
N SER A 31 -20.86 11.04 -5.48
CA SER A 31 -21.21 10.06 -6.52
C SER A 31 -19.98 9.21 -6.85
N ASP A 32 -20.15 8.13 -7.61
CA ASP A 32 -19.00 7.38 -8.12
C ASP A 32 -18.34 8.10 -9.32
N ASN A 33 -17.05 8.43 -9.20
CA ASN A 33 -16.23 8.90 -10.31
C ASN A 33 -14.72 8.77 -10.03
N ARG A 34 -13.94 8.80 -11.11
CA ARG A 34 -12.47 8.59 -11.10
C ARG A 34 -11.67 9.61 -10.27
N ILE A 35 -12.14 10.86 -10.12
CA ILE A 35 -11.39 11.85 -9.34
C ILE A 35 -11.61 11.63 -7.84
N TYR A 36 -12.82 11.28 -7.43
CA TYR A 36 -13.11 10.94 -6.03
C TYR A 36 -12.45 9.63 -5.62
N GLU A 37 -12.38 8.63 -6.50
CA GLU A 37 -11.57 7.43 -6.26
C GLU A 37 -10.11 7.78 -5.91
N GLN A 38 -9.48 8.70 -6.65
CA GLN A 38 -8.12 9.16 -6.35
C GLN A 38 -8.02 9.82 -4.97
N GLY A 39 -8.99 10.66 -4.61
CA GLY A 39 -9.08 11.27 -3.28
C GLY A 39 -9.25 10.22 -2.17
N ILE A 40 -10.12 9.23 -2.36
CA ILE A 40 -10.35 8.11 -1.43
C ILE A 40 -9.05 7.33 -1.23
N TYR A 41 -8.35 6.96 -2.31
CA TYR A 41 -7.06 6.27 -2.21
C TYR A 41 -6.03 7.08 -1.43
N GLY A 42 -5.97 8.40 -1.65
CA GLY A 42 -5.10 9.29 -0.90
C GLY A 42 -5.41 9.29 0.60
N ILE A 43 -6.69 9.35 0.97
CA ILE A 43 -7.14 9.29 2.37
C ILE A 43 -6.74 7.96 3.01
N GLN A 44 -7.08 6.84 2.36
CA GLN A 44 -6.83 5.48 2.88
C GLN A 44 -5.34 5.18 3.12
N THR A 45 -4.46 5.83 2.36
CA THR A 45 -3.01 5.59 2.46
C THR A 45 -2.43 6.11 3.78
N VAL A 46 -2.93 7.24 4.28
CA VAL A 46 -2.35 7.91 5.44
C VAL A 46 -3.23 7.82 6.68
N LEU A 47 -4.55 7.64 6.51
CA LEU A 47 -5.46 7.48 7.63
C LEU A 47 -5.15 6.17 8.35
N GLU A 48 -4.93 6.24 9.66
CA GLU A 48 -4.51 5.07 10.45
C GLU A 48 -5.67 4.11 10.78
N GLN A 49 -6.90 4.60 10.64
CA GLN A 49 -8.13 3.85 10.89
C GLN A 49 -8.79 3.42 9.57
N GLU A 50 -9.54 2.32 9.62
CA GLU A 50 -10.35 1.89 8.48
C GLU A 50 -11.44 2.91 8.15
N ILE A 51 -11.89 2.91 6.89
CA ILE A 51 -13.01 3.76 6.44
C ILE A 51 -14.18 2.92 5.95
N ASN A 52 -15.39 3.42 6.19
CA ASN A 52 -16.61 2.96 5.55
C ASN A 52 -17.05 4.01 4.52
N ILE A 53 -17.12 3.61 3.24
CA ILE A 53 -17.46 4.51 2.14
C ILE A 53 -18.95 4.33 1.81
N THR A 54 -19.69 5.43 1.85
CA THR A 54 -21.09 5.46 1.44
C THR A 54 -21.26 6.50 0.33
N TYR A 55 -22.02 6.16 -0.71
CA TYR A 55 -22.29 7.07 -1.82
C TYR A 55 -23.69 7.67 -1.69
N LEU A 56 -23.78 9.00 -1.84
CA LEU A 56 -25.03 9.76 -1.64
C LEU A 56 -26.10 9.41 -2.69
N ASP A 57 -25.70 9.17 -3.94
CA ASP A 57 -26.61 8.74 -5.01
C ASP A 57 -27.22 7.36 -4.74
N ILE A 58 -26.47 6.44 -4.12
CA ILE A 58 -26.97 5.12 -3.68
C ILE A 58 -27.96 5.26 -2.51
N ILE A 59 -27.68 6.12 -1.52
CA ILE A 59 -28.63 6.37 -0.40
C ILE A 59 -29.96 6.89 -0.95
N ASN A 60 -29.93 7.81 -1.91
CA ASN A 60 -31.14 8.38 -2.50
C ASN A 60 -31.98 7.36 -3.30
N GLN A 61 -31.38 6.23 -3.71
CA GLN A 61 -32.03 5.18 -4.50
C GLN A 61 -32.55 4.01 -3.66
N ASN A 62 -32.00 3.78 -2.46
CA ASN A 62 -32.35 2.67 -1.58
C ASN A 62 -33.32 3.09 -0.46
N GLU A 63 -34.03 2.13 0.15
CA GLU A 63 -34.98 2.35 1.26
C GLU A 63 -34.33 2.82 2.58
N THR A 64 -32.99 2.94 2.66
CA THR A 64 -32.34 3.55 3.84
C THR A 64 -32.62 5.05 3.86
N SER A 65 -33.33 5.53 4.88
CA SER A 65 -33.62 6.96 4.95
C SER A 65 -32.32 7.74 5.17
N LEU A 66 -32.09 8.79 4.37
CA LEU A 66 -30.99 9.74 4.56
C LEU A 66 -30.95 10.26 6.01
N SER A 67 -32.12 10.38 6.63
CA SER A 67 -32.29 10.70 8.05
C SER A 67 -31.63 9.67 8.97
N GLU A 68 -31.85 8.36 8.78
CA GLU A 68 -31.20 7.30 9.57
C GLU A 68 -29.68 7.33 9.44
N TYR A 69 -29.17 7.55 8.23
CA TYR A 69 -27.73 7.68 8.00
C TYR A 69 -27.13 8.79 8.88
N PHE A 70 -27.68 10.00 8.80
CA PHE A 70 -27.17 11.12 9.59
C PHE A 70 -27.44 10.97 11.09
N GLN A 71 -28.53 10.32 11.50
CA GLN A 71 -28.76 9.99 12.93
C GLN A 71 -27.70 9.03 13.47
N LYS A 72 -27.29 8.03 12.68
CA LYS A 72 -26.17 7.14 13.02
C LYS A 72 -24.86 7.92 13.14
N ILE A 73 -24.58 8.84 12.20
CA ILE A 73 -23.38 9.67 12.27
C ILE A 73 -23.39 10.54 13.53
N GLU A 74 -24.49 11.22 13.83
CA GLU A 74 -24.61 12.12 14.97
C GLU A 74 -24.42 11.38 16.31
N SER A 75 -25.01 10.19 16.44
CA SER A 75 -24.91 9.34 17.63
C SER A 75 -23.58 8.57 17.75
N SER A 76 -22.77 8.52 16.68
CA SER A 76 -21.49 7.82 16.70
C SER A 76 -20.45 8.52 17.59
N ASN A 77 -19.46 7.76 18.07
CA ASN A 77 -18.30 8.31 18.80
C ASN A 77 -17.22 8.90 17.89
N LEU A 78 -17.43 8.92 16.56
CA LEU A 78 -16.47 9.52 15.62
C LEU A 78 -16.41 11.04 15.84
N PRO A 79 -15.23 11.68 15.74
CA PRO A 79 -15.11 13.13 15.93
C PRO A 79 -15.67 13.95 14.76
N PHE A 80 -15.74 13.39 13.56
CA PHE A 80 -16.20 14.05 12.35
C PHE A 80 -16.74 13.04 11.32
N LEU A 81 -17.53 13.54 10.38
CA LEU A 81 -17.83 12.89 9.10
C LEU A 81 -16.84 13.38 8.04
N ILE A 82 -16.27 12.48 7.25
CA ILE A 82 -15.52 12.88 6.05
C ILE A 82 -16.49 12.99 4.88
N THR A 83 -16.46 14.09 4.13
CA THR A 83 -17.26 14.26 2.90
C THR A 83 -16.38 14.46 1.68
N ILE A 84 -16.75 13.88 0.54
CA ILE A 84 -16.03 14.05 -0.73
C ILE A 84 -16.99 14.63 -1.78
N GLY A 85 -16.67 15.84 -2.25
CA GLY A 85 -17.46 16.58 -3.23
C GLY A 85 -18.54 17.48 -2.63
N ALA A 86 -19.00 18.44 -3.43
CA ALA A 86 -19.91 19.48 -2.98
C ALA A 86 -21.31 18.97 -2.56
N PRO A 87 -21.98 18.06 -3.30
CA PRO A 87 -23.28 17.51 -2.87
C PRO A 87 -23.25 16.86 -1.48
N ALA A 88 -22.29 15.96 -1.23
CA ALA A 88 -22.12 15.28 0.06
C ALA A 88 -21.82 16.28 1.20
N THR A 89 -20.98 17.27 0.94
CA THR A 89 -20.62 18.29 1.93
C THR A 89 -21.81 19.19 2.27
N ARG A 90 -22.60 19.58 1.27
CA ARG A 90 -23.79 20.42 1.47
C ARG A 90 -24.83 19.71 2.31
N ILE A 91 -25.19 18.48 1.94
CA ILE A 91 -26.23 17.74 2.66
C ILE A 91 -25.80 17.41 4.10
N ALA A 92 -24.51 17.12 4.31
CA ALA A 92 -23.96 16.93 5.66
C ALA A 92 -24.05 18.21 6.49
N LYS A 93 -23.67 19.37 5.93
CA LYS A 93 -23.79 20.67 6.59
C LYS A 93 -25.23 20.99 6.98
N ASP A 94 -26.18 20.72 6.08
CA ASP A 94 -27.59 21.07 6.29
C ASP A 94 -28.28 20.15 7.31
N THR A 95 -27.72 18.95 7.54
CA THR A 95 -28.36 17.91 8.37
C THR A 95 -27.69 17.70 9.73
N LEU A 96 -26.36 17.73 9.79
CA LEU A 96 -25.61 17.51 11.03
C LEU A 96 -25.67 18.74 11.93
N LYS A 97 -25.86 18.53 13.24
CA LYS A 97 -25.99 19.62 14.22
C LYS A 97 -24.71 19.82 15.00
N GLU A 98 -24.18 18.73 15.56
CA GLU A 98 -23.02 18.73 16.46
C GLU A 98 -21.77 18.16 15.83
N LYS A 99 -21.88 17.15 14.96
CA LYS A 99 -20.71 16.50 14.39
C LYS A 99 -19.93 17.44 13.48
N ASN A 100 -18.59 17.42 13.59
CA ASN A 100 -17.72 18.16 12.69
C ASN A 100 -17.73 17.54 11.28
N ILE A 101 -17.45 18.35 10.28
CA ILE A 101 -17.37 17.95 8.87
C ILE A 101 -15.96 18.22 8.37
N LEU A 102 -15.28 17.15 7.95
CA LEU A 102 -13.98 17.22 7.29
C LEU A 102 -14.19 16.97 5.79
N PHE A 103 -14.28 18.02 4.99
CA PHE A 103 -14.54 17.87 3.56
C PHE A 103 -13.26 17.71 2.74
N SER A 104 -13.42 17.13 1.56
CA SER A 104 -12.39 16.98 0.55
C SER A 104 -12.96 17.24 -0.84
N MET A 105 -12.13 17.76 -1.74
CA MET A 105 -12.44 17.92 -3.16
C MET A 105 -13.69 18.78 -3.43
N VAL A 106 -13.81 19.92 -2.74
CA VAL A 106 -14.87 20.91 -2.95
C VAL A 106 -14.29 22.14 -3.62
N SER A 107 -14.81 22.50 -4.79
CA SER A 107 -14.50 23.78 -5.44
C SER A 107 -15.30 24.93 -4.85
N SER A 108 -14.71 26.11 -4.80
CA SER A 108 -15.29 27.36 -4.28
C SER A 108 -16.01 27.16 -2.94
N PRO A 109 -15.37 26.60 -1.90
CA PRO A 109 -16.04 26.24 -0.64
C PRO A 109 -16.74 27.44 0.03
N LYS A 110 -16.28 28.66 -0.23
CA LYS A 110 -16.93 29.89 0.23
C LYS A 110 -18.37 30.06 -0.30
N SER A 111 -18.66 29.66 -1.55
CA SER A 111 -20.01 29.78 -2.12
C SER A 111 -21.00 28.79 -1.50
N LEU A 112 -20.50 27.74 -0.85
CA LEU A 112 -21.30 26.78 -0.08
C LEU A 112 -21.54 27.23 1.38
N GLY A 113 -20.98 28.37 1.80
CA GLY A 113 -21.08 28.87 3.17
C GLY A 113 -20.47 27.89 4.17
N LEU A 114 -19.23 27.44 3.92
CA LEU A 114 -18.49 26.51 4.79
C LEU A 114 -17.68 27.24 5.88
N ASP A 115 -18.16 28.39 6.34
CA ASP A 115 -17.49 29.34 7.24
C ASP A 115 -17.71 29.06 8.76
N SER A 116 -17.99 27.81 9.10
CA SER A 116 -18.22 27.36 10.48
C SER A 116 -16.98 26.73 11.11
N SER A 117 -16.77 26.92 12.42
CA SER A 117 -15.67 26.27 13.17
C SER A 117 -15.81 24.74 13.25
N LYS A 118 -16.99 24.19 12.93
CA LYS A 118 -17.24 22.74 12.83
C LYS A 118 -16.81 22.16 11.47
N ILE A 119 -16.50 23.02 10.50
CA ILE A 119 -16.20 22.62 9.12
C ILE A 119 -14.75 22.96 8.79
N CYS A 120 -14.00 21.96 8.36
CA CYS A 120 -12.64 22.09 7.88
C CYS A 120 -12.44 21.19 6.66
N GLY A 121 -11.36 21.36 5.92
CA GLY A 121 -11.13 20.49 4.78
C GLY A 121 -10.25 21.04 3.68
N LEU A 122 -10.20 20.28 2.58
CA LEU A 122 -9.36 20.58 1.43
C LEU A 122 -10.21 21.03 0.25
N SER A 123 -9.94 22.24 -0.23
CA SER A 123 -10.50 22.76 -1.48
C SER A 123 -9.93 21.98 -2.68
N MET A 124 -10.66 22.02 -3.80
CA MET A 124 -10.18 21.58 -5.11
C MET A 124 -9.71 22.76 -5.98
N ASP A 125 -9.77 23.98 -5.46
CA ASP A 125 -9.39 25.17 -6.21
C ASP A 125 -7.87 25.28 -6.34
N VAL A 126 -7.40 25.70 -7.51
CA VAL A 126 -6.02 26.15 -7.70
C VAL A 126 -6.01 27.66 -7.42
N PRO A 127 -5.27 28.13 -6.41
CA PRO A 127 -5.17 29.57 -6.14
C PRO A 127 -4.69 30.31 -7.38
N ILE A 128 -5.33 31.42 -7.74
CA ILE A 128 -4.95 32.20 -8.92
C ILE A 128 -3.49 32.71 -8.84
N SER A 129 -2.99 32.93 -7.64
CA SER A 129 -1.60 33.31 -7.38
C SER A 129 -0.60 32.20 -7.77
N GLU A 130 -1.00 30.93 -7.67
CA GLU A 130 -0.24 29.79 -8.19
C GLU A 130 -0.29 29.76 -9.72
N ILE A 131 -1.45 30.06 -10.33
CA ILE A 131 -1.56 30.23 -11.79
C ILE A 131 -0.59 31.31 -12.30
N PHE A 132 -0.53 32.48 -11.64
CA PHE A 132 0.44 33.53 -11.99
C PHE A 132 1.89 33.05 -11.89
N SER A 133 2.19 32.23 -10.87
CA SER A 133 3.53 31.67 -10.68
C SER A 133 3.91 30.77 -11.85
N HIS A 134 3.01 29.91 -12.30
CA HIS A 134 3.24 29.03 -13.46
C HIS A 134 3.33 29.80 -14.78
N ILE A 135 2.52 30.84 -14.97
CA ILE A 135 2.67 31.73 -16.13
C ILE A 135 4.06 32.37 -16.15
N LYS A 136 4.56 32.82 -14.99
CA LYS A 136 5.90 33.43 -14.85
C LYS A 136 7.03 32.42 -15.00
N GLU A 137 6.83 31.17 -14.61
CA GLU A 137 7.80 30.09 -14.87
C GLU A 137 7.97 29.84 -16.37
N ILE A 138 6.91 30.03 -17.17
CA ILE A 138 6.97 29.93 -18.64
C ILE A 138 7.57 31.20 -19.24
N ASN A 139 7.08 32.37 -18.85
CA ASN A 139 7.56 33.66 -19.33
C ASN A 139 7.79 34.64 -18.17
N PRO A 140 9.05 34.80 -17.71
CA PRO A 140 9.39 35.70 -16.62
C PRO A 140 9.08 37.18 -16.89
N GLU A 141 8.95 37.60 -18.16
CA GLU A 141 8.70 38.98 -18.57
C GLU A 141 7.20 39.32 -18.69
N ILE A 142 6.30 38.36 -18.39
CA ILE A 142 4.87 38.65 -18.36
C ILE A 142 4.54 39.70 -17.29
N LYS A 143 3.67 40.63 -17.71
CA LYS A 143 3.10 41.69 -16.89
C LYS A 143 1.58 41.64 -16.94
N ASN A 144 0.96 41.68 -18.12
CA ASN A 144 -0.50 41.86 -18.23
C ASN A 144 -1.24 40.53 -18.40
N ILE A 145 -2.07 40.19 -17.41
CA ILE A 145 -2.86 38.96 -17.38
C ILE A 145 -4.34 39.33 -17.27
N TYR A 146 -5.21 38.69 -18.04
CA TYR A 146 -6.65 38.97 -18.01
C TYR A 146 -7.50 37.73 -17.72
N THR A 147 -8.69 37.94 -17.15
CA THR A 147 -9.77 36.96 -17.11
C THR A 147 -11.12 37.61 -17.37
N PHE A 148 -12.06 36.84 -17.90
CA PHE A 148 -13.49 37.16 -17.88
C PHE A 148 -14.24 36.26 -16.90
N TYR A 149 -15.30 36.79 -16.30
CA TYR A 149 -16.20 36.05 -15.42
C TYR A 149 -17.66 36.49 -15.68
N SER A 150 -18.61 35.65 -15.30
CA SER A 150 -20.05 35.96 -15.37
C SER A 150 -20.78 35.71 -14.05
N THR A 151 -20.20 34.93 -13.14
CA THR A 151 -20.84 34.58 -11.85
C THR A 151 -20.18 35.26 -10.65
N SER A 152 -20.86 35.21 -9.50
CA SER A 152 -20.34 35.68 -8.22
C SER A 152 -19.11 34.89 -7.76
N GLU A 153 -19.05 33.59 -8.06
CA GLU A 153 -17.87 32.74 -7.81
C GLU A 153 -16.69 33.18 -8.67
N GLY A 154 -16.92 33.46 -9.95
CA GLY A 154 -15.91 33.99 -10.85
C GLY A 154 -15.42 35.36 -10.40
N GLU A 155 -16.31 36.22 -9.90
CA GLU A 155 -15.95 37.52 -9.31
C GLU A 155 -15.06 37.36 -8.07
N TYR A 156 -15.36 36.38 -7.20
CA TYR A 156 -14.53 36.10 -6.03
C TYR A 156 -13.11 35.70 -6.44
N PHE A 157 -12.99 34.79 -7.39
CA PHE A 157 -11.70 34.36 -7.93
C PHE A 157 -10.93 35.51 -8.59
N ALA A 158 -11.63 36.36 -9.35
CA ALA A 158 -11.06 37.54 -9.98
C ALA A 158 -10.49 38.53 -8.94
N LYS A 159 -11.26 38.81 -7.87
CA LYS A 159 -10.81 39.68 -6.77
C LYS A 159 -9.62 39.12 -6.00
N GLU A 160 -9.56 37.82 -5.78
CA GLU A 160 -8.34 37.18 -5.23
C GLU A 160 -7.11 37.41 -6.13
N GLY A 161 -7.34 37.42 -7.45
CA GLY A 161 -6.33 37.77 -8.45
C GLY A 161 -5.81 39.18 -8.28
N GLU A 162 -6.71 40.15 -8.25
CA GLU A 162 -6.39 41.59 -8.08
C GLU A 162 -5.70 41.88 -6.75
N ILE A 163 -5.94 41.10 -5.69
CA ILE A 163 -5.26 41.25 -4.40
C ILE A 163 -3.86 40.62 -4.42
N SER A 164 -3.63 39.62 -5.27
CA SER A 164 -2.39 38.81 -5.27
C SER A 164 -1.41 39.14 -6.41
N ASP A 165 -1.85 39.86 -7.43
CA ASP A 165 -1.10 40.14 -8.66
C ASP A 165 0.24 40.85 -8.41
N LEU A 166 0.25 41.93 -7.62
CA LEU A 166 1.44 42.72 -7.32
C LEU A 166 2.47 41.91 -6.52
N LYS A 167 2.01 40.99 -5.65
CA LYS A 167 2.90 40.07 -4.92
C LYS A 167 3.60 39.10 -5.88
N LYS A 168 2.95 38.74 -6.98
CA LYS A 168 3.50 37.89 -8.05
C LYS A 168 4.15 38.71 -9.18
N LYS A 169 4.22 40.05 -9.03
CA LYS A 169 4.81 41.00 -10.00
C LYS A 169 4.15 40.93 -11.38
N VAL A 170 2.82 40.83 -11.40
CA VAL A 170 1.97 40.91 -12.59
C VAL A 170 0.87 41.95 -12.35
N LEU A 171 0.26 42.45 -13.42
CA LEU A 171 -0.92 43.30 -13.44
C LEU A 171 -2.08 42.44 -13.94
N PHE A 172 -2.98 42.10 -13.02
CA PHE A 172 -4.13 41.27 -13.33
C PHE A 172 -5.38 42.13 -13.53
N TYR A 173 -6.09 41.87 -14.63
CA TYR A 173 -7.30 42.60 -14.97
C TYR A 173 -8.46 41.61 -15.12
N SER A 174 -9.60 41.95 -14.54
CA SER A 174 -10.81 41.16 -14.67
C SER A 174 -11.93 41.97 -15.31
N LYS A 175 -12.83 41.29 -16.03
CA LYS A 175 -14.03 41.93 -16.58
C LYS A 175 -15.23 41.00 -16.45
N LYS A 176 -16.31 41.52 -15.86
CA LYS A 176 -17.60 40.84 -15.86
C LYS A 176 -18.22 40.90 -17.25
N ILE A 177 -18.67 39.76 -17.74
CA ILE A 177 -19.42 39.62 -18.99
C ILE A 177 -20.83 39.17 -18.61
N GLU A 178 -21.81 40.06 -18.79
CA GLU A 178 -23.20 39.78 -18.43
C GLU A 178 -23.85 38.80 -19.41
N ASN A 179 -23.56 38.95 -20.71
CA ASN A 179 -24.15 38.17 -21.80
C ASN A 179 -23.07 37.48 -22.63
N LYS A 180 -23.24 36.18 -22.92
CA LYS A 180 -22.26 35.41 -23.70
C LYS A 180 -22.08 35.95 -25.12
N GLU A 181 -23.11 36.55 -25.69
CA GLU A 181 -23.11 37.13 -27.04
C GLU A 181 -22.09 38.28 -27.18
N GLU A 182 -21.78 38.96 -26.07
CA GLU A 182 -20.82 40.06 -26.05
C GLU A 182 -19.37 39.57 -25.93
N PHE A 183 -19.15 38.31 -25.55
CA PHE A 183 -17.82 37.74 -25.27
C PHE A 183 -16.78 38.05 -26.36
N GLY A 184 -17.12 37.79 -27.63
CA GLY A 184 -16.21 38.01 -28.75
C GLY A 184 -15.91 39.48 -29.01
N LYS A 185 -16.90 40.37 -28.79
CA LYS A 185 -16.71 41.82 -28.91
C LYS A 185 -15.76 42.29 -27.81
N GLU A 186 -16.05 41.93 -26.55
CA GLU A 186 -15.28 42.36 -25.39
C GLU A 186 -13.85 41.81 -25.41
N LEU A 187 -13.65 40.59 -25.94
CA LEU A 187 -12.32 40.02 -26.16
C LEU A 187 -11.49 40.82 -27.18
N ASN A 188 -12.12 41.29 -28.25
CA ASN A 188 -11.45 42.08 -29.29
C ASN A 188 -11.10 43.52 -28.84
N GLU A 189 -11.74 44.03 -27.78
CA GLU A 189 -11.42 45.34 -27.21
C GLU A 189 -10.16 45.31 -26.32
N LEU A 190 -9.72 44.14 -25.88
CA LEU A 190 -8.52 43.99 -25.06
C LEU A 190 -7.25 44.40 -25.83
N LYS A 191 -6.37 45.15 -25.16
CA LYS A 191 -5.09 45.63 -25.71
C LYS A 191 -3.94 45.22 -24.79
N SER A 192 -2.77 45.01 -25.38
CA SER A 192 -1.51 44.73 -24.64
C SER A 192 -1.58 43.53 -23.68
N LEU A 193 -2.45 42.56 -23.99
CA LEU A 193 -2.60 41.30 -23.27
C LEU A 193 -1.41 40.38 -23.57
N GLN A 194 -0.94 39.64 -22.56
CA GLN A 194 0.13 38.64 -22.74
C GLN A 194 -0.29 37.23 -22.29
N ALA A 195 -1.21 37.12 -21.34
CA ALA A 195 -1.79 35.85 -20.93
C ALA A 195 -3.26 35.99 -20.54
N PHE A 196 -4.06 34.97 -20.84
CA PHE A 196 -5.45 34.89 -20.46
C PHE A 196 -5.69 33.67 -19.57
N VAL A 197 -6.32 33.89 -18.41
CA VAL A 197 -6.71 32.83 -17.47
C VAL A 197 -8.18 32.54 -17.69
N MET A 198 -8.48 31.39 -18.30
CA MET A 198 -9.82 30.84 -18.34
C MET A 198 -10.11 30.17 -17.00
N ILE A 199 -10.99 30.80 -16.22
CA ILE A 199 -11.45 30.29 -14.93
C ILE A 199 -12.61 29.31 -15.12
N ASN A 200 -12.97 28.59 -14.05
CA ASN A 200 -14.16 27.76 -14.03
C ASN A 200 -15.41 28.64 -13.95
N ASP A 201 -15.90 29.07 -15.10
CA ASP A 201 -17.07 29.93 -15.21
C ASP A 201 -17.97 29.45 -16.38
N PRO A 202 -19.30 29.36 -16.17
CA PRO A 202 -20.25 28.98 -17.21
C PRO A 202 -20.18 29.83 -18.49
N LEU A 203 -19.58 31.02 -18.44
CA LEU A 203 -19.29 31.88 -19.59
C LEU A 203 -18.62 31.11 -20.74
N TYR A 204 -17.66 30.24 -20.43
CA TYR A 204 -16.81 29.58 -21.41
C TYR A 204 -17.46 28.30 -21.97
N GLY A 205 -18.50 28.47 -22.79
CA GLY A 205 -19.02 27.40 -23.63
C GLY A 205 -18.03 26.99 -24.72
N LYS A 206 -18.38 25.97 -25.50
CA LYS A 206 -17.53 25.47 -26.60
C LYS A 206 -17.15 26.59 -27.58
N LYS A 207 -18.13 27.38 -28.02
CA LYS A 207 -17.93 28.49 -28.97
C LYS A 207 -17.05 29.59 -28.40
N GLU A 208 -17.27 29.96 -27.15
CA GLU A 208 -16.51 31.01 -26.47
C GLU A 208 -15.06 30.58 -26.25
N PHE A 209 -14.83 29.31 -25.89
CA PHE A 209 -13.49 28.75 -25.79
C PHE A 209 -12.78 28.71 -27.15
N GLU A 210 -13.44 28.25 -28.22
CA GLU A 210 -12.87 28.25 -29.58
C GLU A 210 -12.48 29.68 -30.01
N THR A 211 -13.37 30.65 -29.79
CA THR A 211 -13.11 32.06 -30.06
C THR A 211 -11.91 32.59 -29.25
N LEU A 212 -11.82 32.24 -27.97
CA LEU A 212 -10.72 32.63 -27.09
C LEU A 212 -9.39 31.99 -27.52
N SER A 213 -9.41 30.71 -27.87
CA SER A 213 -8.26 29.93 -28.33
C SER A 213 -7.68 30.51 -29.63
N GLU A 214 -8.54 30.83 -30.61
CA GLU A 214 -8.13 31.47 -31.87
C GLU A 214 -7.55 32.86 -31.65
N TYR A 215 -8.22 33.68 -30.81
CA TYR A 215 -7.73 35.01 -30.45
C TYR A 215 -6.37 34.92 -29.74
N ALA A 216 -6.22 34.01 -28.78
CA ALA A 216 -4.97 33.78 -28.06
C ALA A 216 -3.86 33.34 -28.99
N LYS A 217 -4.14 32.43 -29.93
CA LYS A 217 -3.17 31.96 -30.90
C LYS A 217 -2.69 33.08 -31.81
N LYS A 218 -3.63 33.86 -32.37
CA LYS A 218 -3.36 35.01 -33.25
C LYS A 218 -2.52 36.08 -32.56
N ASN A 219 -2.77 36.33 -31.28
CA ASN A 219 -2.10 37.36 -30.49
C ASN A 219 -0.92 36.81 -29.68
N LYS A 220 -0.54 35.54 -29.85
CA LYS A 220 0.60 34.89 -29.17
C LYS A 220 0.50 34.91 -27.64
N LEU A 221 -0.72 34.71 -27.13
CA LEU A 221 -1.01 34.75 -25.70
C LEU A 221 -0.81 33.38 -25.06
N ILE A 222 -0.32 33.38 -23.82
CA ILE A 222 -0.41 32.18 -22.98
C ILE A 222 -1.88 32.05 -22.53
N LEU A 223 -2.57 31.03 -23.03
CA LEU A 223 -3.92 30.68 -22.61
C LEU A 223 -3.86 29.53 -21.61
N THR A 224 -4.25 29.79 -20.36
CA THR A 224 -4.30 28.77 -19.30
C THR A 224 -5.73 28.48 -18.86
N THR A 225 -5.97 27.26 -18.40
CA THR A 225 -7.26 26.78 -17.90
C THR A 225 -7.06 25.78 -16.75
N ASN A 226 -8.14 25.47 -16.02
CA ASN A 226 -8.18 24.39 -15.03
C ASN A 226 -8.67 23.05 -15.61
N PHE A 227 -8.93 22.98 -16.91
CA PHE A 227 -9.46 21.80 -17.60
C PHE A 227 -8.44 21.16 -18.55
N PRO A 228 -7.79 20.04 -18.17
CA PRO A 228 -6.80 19.35 -19.00
C PRO A 228 -7.31 18.98 -20.40
N SER A 229 -8.61 18.68 -20.51
CA SER A 229 -9.25 18.32 -21.78
C SER A 229 -9.20 19.43 -22.83
N LEU A 230 -9.08 20.69 -22.43
CA LEU A 230 -9.02 21.85 -23.33
C LEU A 230 -7.62 22.13 -23.87
N VAL A 231 -6.57 21.53 -23.29
CA VAL A 231 -5.18 21.66 -23.76
C VAL A 231 -5.07 21.15 -25.20
N LYS A 232 -5.60 19.95 -25.48
CA LYS A 232 -5.65 19.40 -26.84
C LYS A 232 -6.53 20.19 -27.82
N TYR A 233 -7.38 21.09 -27.32
CA TYR A 233 -8.25 21.95 -28.13
C TYR A 233 -7.75 23.40 -28.25
N GLY A 234 -6.56 23.70 -27.75
CA GLY A 234 -5.87 24.97 -27.99
C GLY A 234 -5.69 25.89 -26.79
N ALA A 235 -5.80 25.39 -25.56
CA ALA A 235 -5.14 26.05 -24.43
C ALA A 235 -3.63 25.77 -24.46
N THR A 236 -2.80 26.75 -24.11
CA THR A 236 -1.34 26.60 -24.01
C THR A 236 -1.00 25.56 -22.95
N PHE A 237 -1.61 25.66 -21.77
CA PHE A 237 -1.47 24.69 -20.72
C PHE A 237 -2.72 24.62 -19.84
N ALA A 238 -2.84 23.56 -19.05
CA ALA A 238 -3.80 23.49 -17.97
C ALA A 238 -3.11 23.10 -16.67
N ILE A 239 -3.64 23.61 -15.57
CA ILE A 239 -3.23 23.24 -14.23
C ILE A 239 -4.44 22.76 -13.43
N THR A 240 -4.32 21.59 -12.82
CA THR A 240 -5.38 20.99 -12.03
C THR A 240 -4.77 20.44 -10.74
N PRO A 241 -5.47 20.44 -9.60
CA PRO A 241 -4.91 19.85 -8.39
C PRO A 241 -4.64 18.36 -8.58
N ASN A 242 -3.64 17.86 -7.87
CA ASN A 242 -3.44 16.43 -7.77
C ASN A 242 -4.45 15.84 -6.78
N PHE A 243 -5.47 15.14 -7.30
CA PHE A 243 -6.59 14.63 -6.49
C PHE A 243 -6.15 13.60 -5.43
N THR A 244 -5.16 12.76 -5.75
CA THR A 244 -4.54 11.85 -4.78
C THR A 244 -3.90 12.63 -3.64
N LYS A 245 -3.18 13.70 -3.94
CA LYS A 245 -2.54 14.54 -2.93
C LYS A 245 -3.55 15.28 -2.07
N ILE A 246 -4.67 15.74 -2.64
CA ILE A 246 -5.79 16.26 -1.84
C ILE A 246 -6.24 15.21 -0.82
N GLY A 247 -6.44 13.96 -1.26
CA GLY A 247 -6.80 12.86 -0.37
C GLY A 247 -5.80 12.63 0.76
N ILE A 248 -4.50 12.63 0.44
CA ILE A 248 -3.42 12.51 1.43
C ILE A 248 -3.51 13.65 2.46
N LEU A 249 -3.65 14.89 2.02
CA LEU A 249 -3.77 16.04 2.93
C LEU A 249 -5.03 15.94 3.81
N THR A 250 -6.15 15.48 3.25
CA THR A 250 -7.38 15.21 4.00
C THR A 250 -7.16 14.14 5.07
N GLY A 251 -6.53 13.01 4.75
CA GLY A 251 -6.25 11.95 5.72
C GLY A 251 -5.24 12.37 6.80
N GLU A 252 -4.20 13.14 6.43
CA GLU A 252 -3.26 13.73 7.38
C GLU A 252 -3.99 14.68 8.35
N MET A 253 -4.91 15.51 7.85
CA MET A 253 -5.77 16.38 8.66
C MET A 253 -6.70 15.57 9.57
N ALA A 254 -7.32 14.52 9.05
CA ALA A 254 -8.17 13.60 9.81
C ALA A 254 -7.42 12.98 11.00
N ASN A 255 -6.19 12.48 10.78
CA ASN A 255 -5.34 11.94 11.85
C ASN A 255 -5.03 13.00 12.92
N ARG A 256 -4.68 14.23 12.53
CA ARG A 256 -4.38 15.30 13.50
C ARG A 256 -5.58 15.62 14.37
N ILE A 257 -6.78 15.68 13.78
CA ILE A 257 -8.02 15.94 14.52
C ILE A 257 -8.39 14.76 15.41
N TYR A 258 -8.31 13.53 14.89
CA TYR A 258 -8.64 12.31 15.65
C TYR A 258 -7.77 12.13 16.89
N TYR A 259 -6.45 12.32 16.73
CA TYR A 259 -5.49 12.23 17.82
C TYR A 259 -5.43 13.50 18.69
N LYS A 260 -6.38 14.43 18.53
CA LYS A 260 -6.50 15.67 19.31
C LYS A 260 -5.23 16.53 19.27
N LYS A 261 -4.44 16.42 18.19
CA LYS A 261 -3.29 17.30 17.92
C LYS A 261 -3.73 18.62 17.30
N SER A 262 -4.95 18.68 16.79
CA SER A 262 -5.58 19.83 16.16
C SER A 262 -7.11 19.72 16.25
N SER A 263 -7.84 20.71 15.76
CA SER A 263 -9.31 20.71 15.63
C SER A 263 -9.73 21.29 14.29
N CYS A 264 -10.98 21.08 13.84
CA CYS A 264 -11.44 21.73 12.60
C CYS A 264 -11.32 23.26 12.64
N LYS A 265 -11.51 23.85 13.83
CA LYS A 265 -11.33 25.29 14.04
C LYS A 265 -9.88 25.74 13.80
N ASP A 266 -8.89 24.89 14.09
CA ASP A 266 -7.47 25.24 13.92
C ASP A 266 -6.98 24.91 12.51
N GLU A 267 -7.50 23.85 11.88
CA GLU A 267 -7.11 23.43 10.53
C GLU A 267 -7.66 24.33 9.41
N PHE A 268 -8.86 24.88 9.61
CA PHE A 268 -9.59 25.67 8.61
C PHE A 268 -9.73 24.96 7.25
N ILE A 269 -10.05 25.73 6.21
CA ILE A 269 -10.05 25.29 4.82
C ILE A 269 -8.66 25.54 4.23
N GLN A 270 -8.09 24.52 3.61
CA GLN A 270 -6.76 24.57 3.01
C GLN A 270 -6.84 24.34 1.49
N TYR A 271 -5.90 24.95 0.76
CA TYR A 271 -5.69 24.66 -0.66
C TYR A 271 -4.78 23.44 -0.86
N PRO A 272 -4.88 22.76 -2.00
CA PRO A 272 -3.87 21.77 -2.38
C PRO A 272 -2.51 22.43 -2.61
N ASP A 273 -1.44 21.69 -2.34
CA ASP A 273 -0.03 22.13 -2.45
C ASP A 273 0.71 21.49 -3.63
N GLN A 274 0.04 20.61 -4.39
CA GLN A 274 0.61 19.92 -5.55
C GLN A 274 -0.39 19.89 -6.71
N TYR A 275 0.11 20.19 -7.91
CA TYR A 275 -0.71 20.31 -9.12
C TYR A 275 -0.15 19.44 -10.25
N SER A 276 -1.06 18.92 -11.07
CA SER A 276 -0.73 18.29 -12.35
C SER A 276 -0.73 19.35 -13.45
N PHE A 277 0.32 19.34 -14.27
CA PHE A 277 0.54 20.32 -15.33
C PHE A 277 0.40 19.66 -16.70
N TYR A 278 -0.40 20.24 -17.58
CA TYR A 278 -0.65 19.71 -18.92
C TYR A 278 -0.27 20.75 -19.95
N LEU A 279 0.50 20.38 -20.97
CA LEU A 279 1.08 21.34 -21.92
C LEU A 279 0.71 20.98 -23.35
N ASN A 280 0.33 21.98 -24.15
CA ASN A 280 0.23 21.86 -25.59
C ASN A 280 1.51 22.42 -26.24
N GLU A 281 2.50 21.56 -26.45
CA GLU A 281 3.78 21.96 -27.06
C GLU A 281 3.62 22.43 -28.51
N GLU A 282 2.66 21.87 -29.24
CA GLU A 282 2.37 22.29 -30.62
C GLU A 282 1.81 23.71 -30.64
N TYR A 283 0.79 23.99 -29.81
CA TYR A 283 0.25 25.32 -29.65
C TYR A 283 1.32 26.32 -29.23
N ALA A 284 2.13 25.98 -28.21
CA ALA A 284 3.18 26.87 -27.73
C ALA A 284 4.15 27.23 -28.86
N ARG A 285 4.60 26.24 -29.64
CA ARG A 285 5.48 26.44 -30.80
C ARG A 285 4.83 27.32 -31.87
N GLU A 286 3.57 27.07 -32.23
CA GLU A 286 2.85 27.84 -33.25
C GLU A 286 2.54 29.28 -32.82
N SER A 287 2.33 29.50 -31.52
CA SER A 287 2.16 30.81 -30.91
C SER A 287 3.47 31.52 -30.59
N GLY A 288 4.63 30.91 -30.89
CA GLY A 288 5.94 31.49 -30.61
C GLY A 288 6.27 31.63 -29.12
N ILE A 289 5.65 30.79 -28.29
CA ILE A 289 5.87 30.73 -26.84
C ILE A 289 6.96 29.68 -26.58
N GLU A 290 8.12 30.15 -26.11
CA GLU A 290 9.21 29.26 -25.73
C GLU A 290 8.92 28.63 -24.36
N ILE A 291 8.88 27.29 -24.30
CA ILE A 291 8.61 26.57 -23.05
C ILE A 291 9.93 26.08 -22.43
N PRO A 292 10.26 26.49 -21.20
CA PRO A 292 11.45 26.02 -20.49
C PRO A 292 11.46 24.50 -20.29
N ALA A 293 12.64 23.88 -20.35
CA ALA A 293 12.80 22.43 -20.24
C ALA A 293 12.20 21.86 -18.94
N GLN A 294 12.31 22.58 -17.82
CA GLN A 294 11.72 22.18 -16.54
C GLN A 294 10.19 22.07 -16.58
N ILE A 295 9.52 22.92 -17.37
CA ILE A 295 8.06 22.90 -17.52
C ILE A 295 7.64 21.74 -18.43
N LYS A 296 8.41 21.47 -19.49
CA LYS A 296 8.20 20.29 -20.33
C LYS A 296 8.32 18.99 -19.54
N GLU A 297 9.36 18.88 -18.71
CA GLU A 297 9.56 17.69 -17.88
C GLU A 297 8.44 17.55 -16.84
N ARG A 298 8.02 18.65 -16.17
CA ARG A 298 6.88 18.62 -15.25
C ARG A 298 5.58 18.17 -15.95
N ALA A 299 5.34 18.65 -17.17
CA ALA A 299 4.19 18.24 -17.98
C ALA A 299 4.24 16.75 -18.31
N LYS A 300 5.41 16.25 -18.72
CA LYS A 300 5.65 14.84 -19.00
C LYS A 300 5.44 13.96 -17.78
N LEU A 301 5.95 14.35 -16.61
CA LEU A 301 5.74 13.62 -15.36
C LEU A 301 4.26 13.57 -14.96
N SER A 302 3.51 14.66 -15.17
CA SER A 302 2.06 14.69 -14.93
C SER A 302 1.31 13.72 -15.85
N GLY A 303 1.66 13.70 -17.14
CA GLY A 303 1.09 12.74 -18.10
C GLY A 303 1.47 11.29 -17.79
N LEU A 304 2.71 11.04 -17.37
CA LEU A 304 3.14 9.72 -16.90
C LEU A 304 2.34 9.28 -15.67
N LEU A 305 2.10 10.17 -14.71
CA LEU A 305 1.32 9.85 -13.51
C LEU A 305 -0.09 9.38 -13.89
N GLU A 306 -0.77 10.11 -14.77
CA GLU A 306 -2.10 9.73 -15.26
C GLU A 306 -2.09 8.40 -16.02
N ALA A 307 -1.08 8.18 -16.87
CA ALA A 307 -0.91 6.91 -17.57
C ALA A 307 -0.68 5.74 -16.60
N GLY A 308 0.15 5.93 -15.58
CA GLY A 308 0.42 4.95 -14.53
C GLY A 308 -0.84 4.56 -13.76
N ILE A 309 -1.66 5.55 -13.36
CA ILE A 309 -2.95 5.33 -12.69
C ILE A 309 -3.90 4.55 -13.61
N THR A 310 -3.98 4.93 -14.89
CA THR A 310 -4.82 4.25 -15.89
C THR A 310 -4.42 2.78 -16.03
N LEU A 311 -3.13 2.50 -16.20
CA LEU A 311 -2.60 1.14 -16.30
C LEU A 311 -2.86 0.33 -15.03
N MET A 312 -2.76 0.95 -13.85
CA MET A 312 -3.07 0.28 -12.59
C MET A 312 -4.54 -0.13 -12.51
N ASN A 313 -5.46 0.78 -12.89
CA ASN A 313 -6.90 0.52 -12.93
C ASN A 313 -7.27 -0.56 -13.95
N GLU A 314 -6.55 -0.63 -15.08
CA GLU A 314 -6.65 -1.71 -16.07
C GLU A 314 -5.97 -3.01 -15.63
N ASN A 315 -5.52 -3.11 -14.38
CA ASN A 315 -4.80 -4.25 -13.82
C ASN A 315 -3.46 -4.58 -14.52
N LYS A 316 -2.88 -3.64 -15.28
CA LYS A 316 -1.55 -3.75 -15.93
C LYS A 316 -0.44 -3.36 -14.95
N VAL A 317 -0.38 -4.07 -13.82
CA VAL A 317 0.46 -3.78 -12.64
C VAL A 317 1.95 -3.60 -12.97
N LYS A 318 2.53 -4.46 -13.82
CA LYS A 318 3.95 -4.37 -14.20
C LYS A 318 4.26 -3.09 -14.99
N SER A 319 3.40 -2.74 -15.95
CA SER A 319 3.55 -1.52 -16.74
C SER A 319 3.37 -0.27 -15.89
N ALA A 320 2.36 -0.27 -15.01
CA ALA A 320 2.15 0.81 -14.05
C ALA A 320 3.37 1.00 -13.14
N LYS A 321 3.98 -0.10 -12.66
CA LYS A 321 5.19 -0.04 -11.82
C LYS A 321 6.35 0.67 -12.52
N ILE A 322 6.63 0.32 -13.78
CA ILE A 322 7.71 0.97 -14.56
C ILE A 322 7.46 2.49 -14.64
N ILE A 323 6.22 2.90 -14.85
CA ILE A 323 5.85 4.32 -14.94
C ILE A 323 6.09 5.03 -13.61
N PHE A 324 5.60 4.50 -12.48
CA PHE A 324 5.82 5.15 -11.18
C PHE A 324 7.28 5.12 -10.72
N ASP A 325 8.02 4.05 -11.04
CA ASP A 325 9.48 3.99 -10.81
C ASP A 325 10.18 5.11 -11.61
N THR A 326 9.81 5.32 -12.87
CA THR A 326 10.37 6.40 -13.71
C THR A 326 10.07 7.78 -13.12
N ILE A 327 8.84 8.00 -12.62
CA ILE A 327 8.46 9.28 -12.02
C ILE A 327 9.27 9.53 -10.75
N THR A 328 9.39 8.53 -9.86
CA THR A 328 10.10 8.67 -8.58
C THR A 328 11.62 8.77 -8.74
N GLU A 329 12.20 8.23 -9.81
CA GLU A 329 13.60 8.46 -10.17
C GLU A 329 13.86 9.92 -10.59
N LYS A 330 12.92 10.53 -11.32
CA LYS A 330 13.02 11.92 -11.81
C LYS A 330 12.59 12.96 -10.78
N ASP A 331 11.60 12.63 -9.97
CA ASP A 331 11.04 13.46 -8.91
C ASP A 331 10.80 12.61 -7.65
N PRO A 332 11.83 12.41 -6.82
CA PRO A 332 11.72 11.67 -5.56
C PRO A 332 10.77 12.30 -4.55
N SER A 333 10.35 13.56 -4.75
CA SER A 333 9.42 14.26 -3.87
C SER A 333 7.95 14.05 -4.24
N ASN A 334 7.69 13.33 -5.35
CA ASN A 334 6.35 13.08 -5.85
C ASN A 334 5.57 12.08 -4.96
N LYS A 335 4.90 12.61 -3.93
CA LYS A 335 4.13 11.80 -2.96
C LYS A 335 3.09 10.90 -3.60
N ALA A 336 2.41 11.36 -4.65
CA ALA A 336 1.42 10.58 -5.37
C ALA A 336 2.05 9.35 -6.06
N ALA A 337 3.16 9.53 -6.77
CA ALA A 337 3.86 8.42 -7.43
C ALA A 337 4.45 7.41 -6.43
N LEU A 338 5.03 7.89 -5.33
CA LEU A 338 5.52 7.04 -4.23
C LEU A 338 4.39 6.19 -3.63
N MET A 339 3.22 6.78 -3.41
CA MET A 339 2.04 6.06 -2.94
C MET A 339 1.63 4.95 -3.92
N TYR A 340 1.47 5.27 -5.21
CA TYR A 340 1.07 4.25 -6.18
C TYR A 340 2.12 3.15 -6.36
N GLN A 341 3.41 3.48 -6.21
CA GLN A 341 4.48 2.49 -6.17
C GLN A 341 4.29 1.52 -4.99
N GLN A 342 3.98 2.03 -3.79
CA GLN A 342 3.69 1.21 -2.61
C GLN A 342 2.45 0.33 -2.79
N LEU A 343 1.34 0.88 -3.32
CA LEU A 343 0.13 0.12 -3.59
C LEU A 343 0.37 -1.04 -4.58
N LEU A 344 1.19 -0.80 -5.61
CA LEU A 344 1.59 -1.87 -6.53
C LEU A 344 2.44 -2.93 -5.84
N LEU A 345 3.37 -2.55 -4.96
CA LEU A 345 4.16 -3.49 -4.19
C LEU A 345 3.27 -4.38 -3.31
N GLU A 346 2.27 -3.81 -2.66
CA GLU A 346 1.29 -4.56 -1.86
C GLU A 346 0.45 -5.50 -2.71
N LYS A 347 -0.06 -5.02 -3.85
CA LYS A 347 -0.84 -5.84 -4.79
C LYS A 347 -0.02 -7.01 -5.34
N ILE A 348 1.21 -6.76 -5.78
CA ILE A 348 2.14 -7.78 -6.26
C ILE A 348 2.46 -8.78 -5.15
N SER A 349 2.74 -8.29 -3.94
CA SER A 349 3.05 -9.14 -2.78
C SER A 349 1.84 -10.01 -2.41
N GLY A 350 0.63 -9.46 -2.42
CA GLY A 350 -0.61 -10.17 -2.15
C GLY A 350 -0.92 -11.28 -3.16
N GLU A 351 -0.78 -11.02 -4.47
CA GLU A 351 -0.93 -12.04 -5.51
C GLU A 351 0.12 -13.15 -5.38
N LYS A 352 1.39 -12.77 -5.15
CA LYS A 352 2.47 -13.73 -4.92
C LYS A 352 2.22 -14.58 -3.67
N ILE A 353 1.74 -13.98 -2.59
CA ILE A 353 1.36 -14.69 -1.36
C ILE A 353 0.22 -15.68 -1.65
N LYS A 354 -0.81 -15.29 -2.41
CA LYS A 354 -1.92 -16.19 -2.81
C LYS A 354 -1.41 -17.38 -3.63
N GLU A 355 -0.51 -17.15 -4.58
CA GLU A 355 0.10 -18.22 -5.39
C GLU A 355 0.94 -19.18 -4.52
N LEU A 356 1.77 -18.63 -3.62
CA LEU A 356 2.56 -19.43 -2.69
C LEU A 356 1.67 -20.28 -1.78
N PHE A 357 0.55 -19.75 -1.29
CA PHE A 357 -0.43 -20.52 -0.52
C PHE A 357 -1.01 -21.67 -1.34
N LYS A 358 -1.44 -21.42 -2.58
CA LYS A 358 -1.96 -22.46 -3.48
C LYS A 358 -0.94 -23.58 -3.69
N ASN A 359 0.32 -23.24 -3.93
CA ASN A 359 1.39 -24.22 -4.11
C ASN A 359 1.67 -24.99 -2.81
N ALA A 360 1.72 -24.31 -1.67
CA ALA A 360 1.93 -24.93 -0.36
C ALA A 360 0.82 -25.94 -0.03
N ASP A 361 -0.44 -25.55 -0.23
CA ASP A 361 -1.62 -26.39 0.01
C ASP A 361 -1.61 -27.60 -0.93
N THR A 362 -1.29 -27.40 -2.22
CA THR A 362 -1.15 -28.50 -3.21
C THR A 362 -0.05 -29.50 -2.80
N TYR A 363 1.12 -29.03 -2.38
CA TYR A 363 2.19 -29.90 -1.91
C TYR A 363 1.80 -30.65 -0.63
N TYR A 364 1.05 -29.99 0.25
CA TYR A 364 0.57 -30.61 1.48
C TYR A 364 -0.41 -31.76 1.18
N GLU A 365 -1.39 -31.54 0.29
CA GLU A 365 -2.34 -32.57 -0.16
C GLU A 365 -1.64 -33.77 -0.80
N GLN A 366 -0.58 -33.53 -1.56
CA GLN A 366 0.26 -34.57 -2.16
C GLN A 366 1.22 -35.25 -1.17
N LYS A 367 1.13 -34.95 0.14
CA LYS A 367 2.02 -35.43 1.21
C LYS A 367 3.50 -35.07 0.99
N GLN A 368 3.77 -34.04 0.19
CA GLN A 368 5.10 -33.47 -0.05
C GLN A 368 5.41 -32.40 1.01
N PHE A 369 5.39 -32.79 2.29
CA PHE A 369 5.41 -31.86 3.42
C PHE A 369 6.64 -30.95 3.50
N LEU A 370 7.81 -31.43 3.06
CA LEU A 370 9.02 -30.59 2.98
C LEU A 370 8.87 -29.43 1.99
N LYS A 371 8.24 -29.69 0.83
CA LYS A 371 7.99 -28.64 -0.17
C LYS A 371 6.91 -27.68 0.31
N ALA A 372 5.84 -28.20 0.92
CA ALA A 372 4.79 -27.38 1.53
C ALA A 372 5.38 -26.41 2.57
N LYS A 373 6.19 -26.92 3.50
CA LYS A 373 6.92 -26.11 4.49
C LYS A 373 7.76 -25.01 3.83
N ALA A 374 8.50 -25.32 2.77
CA ALA A 374 9.35 -24.36 2.08
C ALA A 374 8.53 -23.22 1.44
N GLU A 375 7.38 -23.52 0.84
CA GLU A 375 6.49 -22.48 0.28
C GLU A 375 5.91 -21.58 1.38
N TYR A 376 5.47 -22.13 2.52
CA TYR A 376 5.04 -21.32 3.66
C TYR A 376 6.16 -20.44 4.23
N GLN A 377 7.42 -20.89 4.22
CA GLN A 377 8.56 -20.07 4.64
C GLN A 377 8.79 -18.88 3.70
N LYS A 378 8.64 -19.06 2.38
CA LYS A 378 8.71 -17.95 1.42
C LYS A 378 7.64 -16.90 1.69
N ILE A 379 6.45 -17.30 2.13
CA ILE A 379 5.38 -16.36 2.52
C ILE A 379 5.83 -15.50 3.71
N LEU A 380 6.41 -16.12 4.76
CA LEU A 380 6.89 -15.38 5.93
C LEU A 380 8.10 -14.48 5.65
N GLN A 381 8.90 -14.78 4.61
CA GLN A 381 9.95 -13.86 4.13
C GLN A 381 9.38 -12.60 3.49
N ILE A 382 8.20 -12.68 2.85
CA ILE A 382 7.50 -11.53 2.27
C ILE A 382 6.76 -10.75 3.37
N ASN A 383 6.01 -11.45 4.21
CA ASN A 383 5.28 -10.85 5.33
C ASN A 383 5.32 -11.77 6.57
N PRO A 384 6.15 -11.42 7.58
CA PRO A 384 6.31 -12.22 8.79
C PRO A 384 5.05 -12.34 9.66
N LYS A 385 4.03 -11.49 9.47
CA LYS A 385 2.82 -11.45 10.31
C LYS A 385 1.71 -12.40 9.86
N ILE A 386 1.93 -13.21 8.82
CA ILE A 386 0.90 -14.10 8.29
C ILE A 386 0.79 -15.38 9.12
N ASN A 387 -0.14 -15.38 10.09
CA ASN A 387 -0.38 -16.52 11.00
C ASN A 387 -0.65 -17.84 10.26
N ARG A 388 -1.46 -17.80 9.19
CA ARG A 388 -1.77 -18.99 8.37
C ARG A 388 -0.51 -19.69 7.84
N ALA A 389 0.54 -18.95 7.48
CA ALA A 389 1.78 -19.53 6.98
C ALA A 389 2.59 -20.17 8.13
N SER A 390 2.63 -19.55 9.31
CA SER A 390 3.24 -20.13 10.51
C SER A 390 2.56 -21.44 10.94
N GLU A 391 1.22 -21.45 10.93
CA GLU A 391 0.43 -22.66 11.17
C GLU A 391 0.70 -23.75 10.12
N GLY A 392 0.77 -23.36 8.83
CA GLY A 392 1.10 -24.27 7.74
C GLY A 392 2.46 -24.95 7.89
N ILE A 393 3.49 -24.21 8.34
CA ILE A 393 4.80 -24.76 8.68
C ILE A 393 4.68 -25.78 9.81
N THR A 394 3.96 -25.43 10.88
CA THR A 394 3.79 -26.29 12.06
C THR A 394 3.08 -27.58 11.69
N LYS A 395 1.97 -27.50 10.95
CA LYS A 395 1.23 -28.66 10.43
C LYS A 395 2.11 -29.54 9.54
N SER A 396 2.88 -28.93 8.63
CA SER A 396 3.79 -29.66 7.73
C SER A 396 4.87 -30.43 8.51
N ILE A 397 5.42 -29.85 9.58
CA ILE A 397 6.39 -30.51 10.46
C ILE A 397 5.75 -31.69 11.19
N GLN A 398 4.56 -31.50 11.76
CA GLN A 398 3.82 -32.54 12.46
C GLN A 398 3.49 -33.72 11.53
N SER A 399 2.95 -33.44 10.34
CA SER A 399 2.59 -34.49 9.38
C SER A 399 3.81 -35.20 8.79
N LEU A 400 4.92 -34.50 8.56
CA LEU A 400 6.16 -35.13 8.12
C LEU A 400 6.71 -36.08 9.19
N SER A 401 6.81 -35.62 10.43
CA SER A 401 7.26 -36.43 11.56
C SER A 401 6.38 -37.67 11.73
N GLU A 402 5.06 -37.51 11.60
CA GLU A 402 4.12 -38.63 11.68
C GLU A 402 4.26 -39.60 10.51
N GLN A 403 4.46 -39.10 9.28
CA GLN A 403 4.71 -39.95 8.12
C GLN A 403 5.99 -40.79 8.30
N GLU A 404 7.08 -40.17 8.77
CA GLU A 404 8.34 -40.86 9.07
C GLU A 404 8.14 -41.95 10.15
N ARG A 405 7.36 -41.65 11.19
CA ARG A 405 7.02 -42.62 12.24
C ARG A 405 6.27 -43.83 11.68
N LEU A 406 5.20 -43.58 10.92
CA LEU A 406 4.39 -44.65 10.33
C LEU A 406 5.20 -45.51 9.35
N GLN A 407 6.07 -44.89 8.56
CA GLN A 407 7.01 -45.63 7.70
C GLN A 407 7.98 -46.48 8.51
N GLY A 408 8.52 -45.94 9.62
CA GLY A 408 9.37 -46.69 10.54
C GLY A 408 8.68 -47.92 11.10
N MET A 409 7.44 -47.76 11.59
CA MET A 409 6.64 -48.86 12.12
C MET A 409 6.28 -49.91 11.07
N ALA A 410 5.89 -49.48 9.86
CA ALA A 410 5.64 -50.41 8.76
C ALA A 410 6.90 -51.17 8.33
N THR A 411 8.06 -50.52 8.40
CA THR A 411 9.37 -51.15 8.12
C THR A 411 9.74 -52.17 9.18
N TYR A 412 9.45 -51.87 10.45
CA TYR A 412 9.67 -52.81 11.55
C TYR A 412 8.82 -54.07 11.40
N GLN A 413 7.55 -53.94 11.00
CA GLN A 413 6.67 -55.08 10.75
C GLN A 413 7.18 -56.00 9.63
N LYS A 414 7.99 -55.48 8.71
CA LYS A 414 8.64 -56.27 7.64
C LYS A 414 9.94 -56.95 8.10
N GLY A 415 10.38 -56.74 9.34
CA GLY A 415 11.58 -57.34 9.93
C GLY A 415 12.85 -56.48 9.86
N ASP A 416 12.82 -55.32 9.19
CA ASP A 416 13.98 -54.42 9.11
C ASP A 416 14.02 -53.45 10.30
N ARG A 417 14.55 -53.95 11.42
CA ARG A 417 14.66 -53.21 12.68
C ARG A 417 15.57 -51.98 12.62
N PHE A 418 16.66 -52.02 11.84
CA PHE A 418 17.64 -50.93 11.83
C PHE A 418 17.12 -49.75 11.01
N THR A 419 16.52 -50.00 9.85
CA THR A 419 15.89 -48.94 9.06
C THR A 419 14.69 -48.35 9.79
N ALA A 420 13.90 -49.18 10.47
CA ALA A 420 12.80 -48.71 11.32
C ALA A 420 13.26 -47.69 12.38
N VAL A 421 14.34 -48.00 13.11
CA VAL A 421 14.90 -47.07 14.10
C VAL A 421 15.42 -45.78 13.46
N LYS A 422 16.09 -45.87 12.31
CA LYS A 422 16.55 -44.67 11.57
C LYS A 422 15.38 -43.76 11.19
N LEU A 423 14.26 -44.32 10.74
CA LEU A 423 13.04 -43.56 10.40
C LEU A 423 12.37 -42.94 11.62
N LEU A 424 12.29 -43.65 12.75
CA LEU A 424 11.78 -43.11 14.01
C LEU A 424 12.68 -41.99 14.57
N LEU A 425 14.00 -42.12 14.43
CA LEU A 425 14.93 -41.04 14.77
C LEU A 425 14.80 -39.84 13.82
N SER A 426 14.51 -40.07 12.53
CA SER A 426 14.20 -38.99 11.58
C SER A 426 12.94 -38.24 12.00
N SER A 427 11.89 -38.98 12.36
CA SER A 427 10.63 -38.45 12.91
C SER A 427 10.87 -37.51 14.09
N LEU A 428 11.71 -37.93 15.05
CA LEU A 428 12.07 -37.11 16.22
C LEU A 428 13.00 -35.95 15.89
N ARG A 429 13.84 -36.05 14.84
CA ARG A 429 14.62 -34.91 14.36
C ARG A 429 13.72 -33.86 13.72
N THR A 430 12.70 -34.29 12.99
CA THR A 430 11.69 -33.43 12.37
C THR A 430 10.84 -32.74 13.44
N LEU A 431 10.34 -33.49 14.43
CA LEU A 431 9.58 -32.97 15.57
C LEU A 431 10.02 -33.65 16.88
N PRO A 432 10.91 -33.02 17.66
CA PRO A 432 11.41 -33.60 18.91
C PRO A 432 10.33 -33.87 19.96
N SER A 433 9.21 -33.14 19.91
CA SER A 433 8.07 -33.31 20.81
C SER A 433 7.08 -34.39 20.36
N ASN A 434 7.38 -35.19 19.33
CA ASN A 434 6.51 -36.28 18.89
C ASN A 434 6.54 -37.44 19.91
N SER A 435 5.62 -37.43 20.86
CA SER A 435 5.52 -38.42 21.94
C SER A 435 5.25 -39.83 21.43
N MET A 436 4.49 -39.98 20.35
CA MET A 436 4.21 -41.28 19.74
C MET A 436 5.49 -41.89 19.14
N ALA A 437 6.25 -41.12 18.37
CA ALA A 437 7.52 -41.59 17.80
C ALA A 437 8.53 -41.97 18.89
N GLN A 438 8.58 -41.18 19.98
CA GLN A 438 9.44 -41.48 21.13
C GLN A 438 9.02 -42.78 21.84
N SER A 439 7.72 -42.98 22.03
CA SER A 439 7.16 -44.19 22.64
C SER A 439 7.46 -45.43 21.78
N ASP A 440 7.21 -45.35 20.48
CA ASP A 440 7.45 -46.44 19.53
C ASP A 440 8.94 -46.80 19.47
N LEU A 441 9.82 -45.79 19.44
CA LEU A 441 11.27 -46.01 19.45
C LEU A 441 11.72 -46.73 20.73
N ASN A 442 11.21 -46.31 21.89
CA ASN A 442 11.53 -46.93 23.17
C ASN A 442 11.03 -48.38 23.24
N ALA A 443 9.81 -48.62 22.77
CA ALA A 443 9.21 -49.96 22.73
C ALA A 443 10.00 -50.90 21.79
N LEU A 444 10.34 -50.44 20.59
CA LEU A 444 11.14 -51.18 19.62
C LEU A 444 12.50 -51.54 20.23
N ARG A 445 13.21 -50.55 20.79
CA ARG A 445 14.52 -50.78 21.43
C ARG A 445 14.44 -51.81 22.55
N SER A 446 13.46 -51.67 23.45
CA SER A 446 13.27 -52.61 24.56
C SER A 446 13.08 -54.04 24.07
N LYS A 447 12.26 -54.23 23.04
CA LYS A 447 11.97 -55.55 22.45
C LYS A 447 13.17 -56.19 21.76
N GLU A 448 13.99 -55.40 21.05
CA GLU A 448 15.14 -55.91 20.30
C GLU A 448 16.40 -56.09 21.17
N THR A 449 16.47 -55.44 22.33
CA THR A 449 17.65 -55.38 23.21
C THR A 449 18.22 -56.77 23.53
N ALA A 450 17.37 -57.75 23.85
CA ALA A 450 17.83 -59.09 24.21
C ALA A 450 18.60 -59.78 23.07
N SER A 451 18.18 -59.57 21.82
CA SER A 451 18.82 -60.16 20.64
C SER A 451 20.13 -59.46 20.25
N MET A 452 20.41 -58.26 20.78
CA MET A 452 21.60 -57.50 20.43
C MET A 452 22.88 -58.08 21.01
N ARG A 453 22.79 -58.82 22.12
CA ARG A 453 23.98 -59.44 22.72
C ARG A 453 24.65 -60.43 21.77
N ASP A 454 23.85 -61.30 21.14
CA ASP A 454 24.36 -62.28 20.18
C ASP A 454 24.86 -61.62 18.90
N TYR A 455 24.17 -60.56 18.47
CA TYR A 455 24.58 -59.75 17.33
C TYR A 455 25.91 -59.03 17.56
N ILE A 456 26.14 -58.45 18.74
CA ILE A 456 27.42 -57.84 19.11
C ILE A 456 28.54 -58.89 19.13
N ASN A 457 28.28 -60.09 19.68
CA ASN A 457 29.25 -61.18 19.66
C ASN A 457 29.60 -61.62 18.23
N GLU A 458 28.64 -61.57 17.30
CA GLU A 458 28.89 -61.80 15.88
C GLU A 458 29.82 -60.74 15.28
N GLY A 459 29.60 -59.45 15.59
CA GLY A 459 30.50 -58.37 15.19
C GLY A 459 31.93 -58.57 15.70
N ILE A 460 32.09 -59.07 16.93
CA ILE A 460 33.42 -59.40 17.50
C ILE A 460 34.08 -60.54 16.72
N ARG A 461 33.31 -61.55 16.26
CA ARG A 461 33.85 -62.61 15.39
C ARG A 461 34.36 -62.05 14.07
N TYR A 462 33.58 -61.22 13.38
CA TYR A 462 34.02 -60.58 12.13
C TYR A 462 35.23 -59.66 12.34
N TYR A 463 35.27 -58.91 13.45
CA TYR A 463 36.42 -58.11 13.82
C TYR A 463 37.69 -58.96 13.97
N ASN A 464 37.60 -60.11 14.66
CA ASN A 464 38.72 -61.03 14.85
C ASN A 464 39.16 -61.70 13.53
N SER A 465 38.22 -61.95 12.61
CA SER A 465 38.49 -62.41 11.24
C SER A 465 39.04 -61.32 10.31
N ARG A 466 39.22 -60.08 10.81
CA ARG A 466 39.68 -58.89 10.05
C ARG A 466 38.70 -58.41 8.98
N GLU A 467 37.44 -58.82 9.05
CA GLU A 467 36.34 -58.36 8.20
C GLU A 467 35.72 -57.09 8.80
N TYR A 468 36.51 -56.01 8.81
CA TYR A 468 36.18 -54.81 9.59
C TYR A 468 34.94 -54.04 9.13
N GLU A 469 34.60 -54.06 7.84
CA GLU A 469 33.39 -53.38 7.34
C GLU A 469 32.11 -54.04 7.87
N ILE A 470 32.05 -55.37 7.83
CA ILE A 470 30.92 -56.13 8.37
C ILE A 470 30.81 -55.92 9.88
N ALA A 471 31.95 -55.92 10.58
CA ALA A 471 31.98 -55.64 12.01
C ALA A 471 31.46 -54.22 12.32
N ILE A 472 31.85 -53.21 11.53
CA ILE A 472 31.35 -51.82 11.65
C ILE A 472 29.84 -51.78 11.49
N ASP A 473 29.29 -52.36 10.43
CA ASP A 473 27.85 -52.38 10.16
C ASP A 473 27.07 -53.02 11.33
N ILE A 474 27.58 -54.11 11.88
CA ILE A 474 26.99 -54.80 13.04
C ILE A 474 27.00 -53.91 14.28
N PHE A 475 28.14 -53.27 14.61
CA PHE A 475 28.22 -52.43 15.80
C PHE A 475 27.42 -51.14 15.67
N GLU A 476 27.38 -50.51 14.49
CA GLU A 476 26.50 -49.37 14.22
C GLU A 476 25.02 -49.77 14.37
N GLY A 477 24.63 -50.93 13.83
CA GLY A 477 23.30 -51.50 14.02
C GLY A 477 22.96 -51.72 15.50
N ALA A 478 23.87 -52.33 16.26
CA ALA A 478 23.70 -52.55 17.69
C ALA A 478 23.53 -51.24 18.47
N LEU A 479 24.28 -50.19 18.12
CA LEU A 479 24.19 -48.87 18.76
C LEU A 479 22.92 -48.09 18.38
N LEU A 480 22.26 -48.40 17.26
CA LEU A 480 20.93 -47.86 17.00
C LEU A 480 19.90 -48.37 18.02
N ILE A 481 20.04 -49.63 18.45
CA ILE A 481 19.15 -50.28 19.42
C ILE A 481 19.57 -49.96 20.87
N ILE A 482 20.87 -50.02 21.17
CA ILE A 482 21.46 -49.76 22.49
C ILE A 482 22.52 -48.65 22.38
N PRO A 483 22.12 -47.36 22.33
CA PRO A 483 23.05 -46.24 22.08
C PRO A 483 24.19 -46.09 23.09
N GLY A 484 24.06 -46.69 24.28
CA GLY A 484 25.04 -46.64 25.36
C GLY A 484 25.84 -47.93 25.55
N ASP A 485 25.78 -48.91 24.63
CA ASP A 485 26.52 -50.15 24.81
C ASP A 485 28.04 -49.94 24.70
N LYS A 486 28.76 -50.22 25.80
CA LYS A 486 30.20 -49.97 25.89
C LYS A 486 31.01 -50.88 24.97
N ILE A 487 30.57 -52.12 24.78
CA ILE A 487 31.29 -53.12 23.99
C ILE A 487 31.18 -52.75 22.51
N ALA A 488 29.96 -52.55 22.01
CA ALA A 488 29.72 -52.14 20.64
C ALA A 488 30.43 -50.81 20.31
N THR A 489 30.40 -49.83 21.23
CA THR A 489 31.09 -48.54 21.05
C THR A 489 32.61 -48.73 20.89
N GLU A 490 33.24 -49.50 21.78
CA GLU A 490 34.68 -49.70 21.74
C GLU A 490 35.11 -50.51 20.52
N TYR A 491 34.39 -51.60 20.20
CA TYR A 491 34.72 -52.42 19.05
C TYR A 491 34.43 -51.72 17.72
N LEU A 492 33.42 -50.84 17.63
CA LEU A 492 33.22 -49.97 16.48
C LEU A 492 34.44 -49.07 16.26
N ARG A 493 34.89 -48.39 17.33
CA ARG A 493 36.08 -47.52 17.31
C ARG A 493 37.34 -48.28 16.85
N LEU A 494 37.55 -49.49 17.37
CA LEU A 494 38.67 -50.35 16.99
C LEU A 494 38.58 -50.81 15.53
N SER A 495 37.38 -51.21 15.08
CA SER A 495 37.13 -51.67 13.71
C SER A 495 37.41 -50.56 12.70
N LEU A 496 36.91 -49.35 12.95
CA LEU A 496 37.19 -48.15 12.13
C LEU A 496 38.70 -47.90 12.01
N LYS A 497 39.41 -47.87 13.15
CA LYS A 497 40.86 -47.64 13.17
C LYS A 497 41.63 -48.70 12.38
N LYS A 498 41.23 -49.98 12.48
CA LYS A 498 41.90 -51.10 11.80
C LYS A 498 41.60 -51.12 10.30
N ARG A 499 40.36 -50.86 9.90
CA ARG A 499 39.97 -50.68 8.49
C ARG A 499 40.78 -49.56 7.85
N ASP A 500 40.83 -48.39 8.47
CA ASP A 500 41.52 -47.22 7.91
C ASP A 500 43.02 -47.49 7.76
N ALA A 501 43.64 -48.16 8.73
CA ALA A 501 45.03 -48.61 8.63
C ALA A 501 45.27 -49.56 7.44
N ILE A 502 44.34 -50.48 7.16
CA ILE A 502 44.43 -51.39 6.00
C ILE A 502 44.28 -50.64 4.69
N ILE A 503 43.36 -49.66 4.61
CA ILE A 503 43.20 -48.82 3.41
C ILE A 503 44.50 -48.06 3.12
N VAL A 504 45.10 -47.45 4.15
CA VAL A 504 46.38 -46.74 4.01
C VAL A 504 47.50 -47.67 3.56
N LEU A 505 47.57 -48.90 4.10
CA LEU A 505 48.58 -49.89 3.70
C LEU A 505 48.37 -50.39 2.26
N LYS A 506 47.13 -50.67 1.84
CA LYS A 506 46.81 -51.06 0.45
C LYS A 506 47.17 -49.95 -0.54
N ASN A 507 46.89 -48.70 -0.19
CA ASN A 507 47.24 -47.55 -1.02
C ASN A 507 48.76 -47.31 -1.13
N LYS A 508 49.55 -47.76 -0.15
CA LYS A 508 51.02 -47.74 -0.21
C LYS A 508 51.63 -48.92 -0.97
N LEU A 509 50.92 -50.04 -1.08
CA LEU A 509 51.34 -51.24 -1.82
C LEU A 509 50.94 -51.19 -3.31
N ASN A 510 49.94 -50.37 -3.66
CA ASN A 510 49.47 -50.13 -5.03
C ASN A 510 50.09 -48.86 -5.68
N LYS A 511 51.06 -48.24 -5.00
CA LYS A 511 51.99 -47.25 -5.55
C LYS A 511 53.34 -47.92 -5.68
#